data_AF-A0A9E3B3Q5-F1
#
_entry.id   AF-A0A9E3B3Q5-F1
#
_cell.length_a   1.000
_cell.length_b   1.000
_cell.length_c   1.000
_cell.angle_alpha   90.00
_cell.angle_beta   90.00
_cell.angle_gamma   90.00
#
_symmetry.space_group_name_H-M   'P 1'
#
loop_
_entity.id
_entity.type
_entity.pdbx_description
1 polymer ?
#
loop_
_entity_poly.entity_id
_entity_poly.type
_entity_poly.pdbx_seq_one_letter_code
_entity_poly.pdbx_strand_id
1 'polypeptide(L)'
;MRYEHLKALVVEDNPHMRALLRALLLGMGIGEAFEAADGQQAFGLLRRHKPDFVLTDLTMTPMDGIAFTRDLRTAANSPDPFLPVIMISGHTERARVTAARDAGVTEFLAKPVTARNLFLRIAEIVERPRPFVRCGEYFGPDRRRHNDAFYNGPWRREEDRERNVAMV
;
A
#
# COMPACT_ATOMS: atom_id res chain seq x y z
N MET A 1 21.06 -10.72 -1.72
CA MET A 1 19.85 -10.82 -2.57
C MET A 1 19.29 -9.41 -2.78
N ARG A 2 18.62 -9.12 -3.92
CA ARG A 2 18.20 -7.76 -4.33
C ARG A 2 17.39 -6.98 -3.27
N TYR A 3 16.64 -7.68 -2.42
CA TYR A 3 15.72 -7.07 -1.44
C TYR A 3 16.11 -7.26 0.03
N GLU A 4 17.35 -7.67 0.30
CA GLU A 4 17.81 -8.06 1.65
C GLU A 4 17.87 -6.92 2.66
N HIS A 5 17.87 -5.67 2.21
CA HIS A 5 17.83 -4.48 3.06
C HIS A 5 16.40 -4.04 3.39
N LEU A 6 15.39 -4.58 2.69
CA LEU A 6 14.01 -4.17 2.88
C LEU A 6 13.41 -4.80 4.14
N LYS A 7 12.56 -4.00 4.78
CA LYS A 7 11.77 -4.35 5.96
C LYS A 7 10.30 -4.28 5.61
N ALA A 8 9.56 -5.34 5.92
CA ALA A 8 8.13 -5.42 5.68
C ALA A 8 7.36 -5.47 7.00
N LEU A 9 6.16 -4.92 7.01
CA LEU A 9 5.15 -5.19 8.04
C LEU A 9 3.98 -5.96 7.43
N VAL A 10 3.55 -7.03 8.08
CA VAL A 10 2.35 -7.80 7.70
C VAL A 10 1.28 -7.54 8.74
N VAL A 11 0.14 -6.98 8.31
CA VAL A 11 -1.05 -6.72 9.14
C VAL A 11 -2.17 -7.62 8.64
N GLU A 12 -2.51 -8.64 9.41
CA GLU A 12 -3.48 -9.66 9.03
C GLU A 12 -3.98 -10.30 10.33
N ASP A 13 -5.29 -10.44 10.52
CA ASP A 13 -5.84 -10.95 11.78
C ASP A 13 -5.72 -12.48 11.87
N ASN A 14 -5.79 -13.18 10.73
CA ASN A 14 -5.61 -14.63 10.68
C ASN A 14 -4.13 -15.02 10.87
N PRO A 15 -3.78 -15.73 11.97
CA PRO A 15 -2.39 -16.07 12.28
C PRO A 15 -1.72 -16.97 11.24
N HIS A 16 -2.48 -17.86 10.59
CA HIS A 16 -1.94 -18.74 9.56
C HIS A 16 -1.60 -17.97 8.28
N MET A 17 -2.49 -17.06 7.86
CA MET A 17 -2.23 -16.21 6.70
C MET A 17 -1.07 -15.24 6.97
N ARG A 18 -1.02 -14.66 8.17
CA ARG A 18 0.07 -13.77 8.60
C ARG A 18 1.43 -14.47 8.57
N ALA A 19 1.51 -15.68 9.13
CA ALA A 19 2.71 -16.51 9.10
C ALA A 19 3.10 -16.92 7.67
N LEU A 20 2.14 -17.28 6.81
CA LEU A 20 2.36 -17.60 5.40
C LEU A 20 2.97 -16.40 4.66
N LEU A 21 2.37 -15.21 4.80
CA LEU A 21 2.85 -13.99 4.16
C LEU A 21 4.28 -13.65 4.61
N ARG A 22 4.55 -13.77 5.92
CA ARG A 22 5.91 -13.60 6.44
C ARG A 22 6.89 -14.61 5.83
N ALA A 23 6.53 -15.89 5.76
CA ALA A 23 7.38 -16.91 5.17
C ALA A 23 7.66 -16.64 3.68
N LEU A 24 6.65 -16.19 2.93
CA LEU A 24 6.82 -15.81 1.52
C LEU A 24 7.77 -14.61 1.37
N LEU A 25 7.65 -13.59 2.21
CA LEU A 25 8.54 -12.42 2.19
C LEU A 25 10.01 -12.81 2.45
N LEU A 26 10.25 -13.58 3.51
CA LEU A 26 11.59 -14.06 3.85
C LEU A 26 12.15 -14.98 2.75
N GLY A 27 11.32 -15.86 2.19
CA GLY A 27 11.69 -16.72 1.06
C GLY A 27 12.03 -15.95 -0.23
N MET A 28 11.51 -14.73 -0.41
CA MET A 28 11.88 -13.82 -1.50
C MET A 28 13.18 -13.04 -1.22
N GLY A 29 13.76 -13.18 -0.03
CA GLY A 29 14.96 -12.47 0.39
C GLY A 29 14.71 -11.08 0.95
N ILE A 30 13.50 -10.78 1.46
CA ILE A 30 13.26 -9.59 2.30
C ILE A 30 14.01 -9.78 3.62
N GLY A 31 14.75 -8.75 4.05
CA GLY A 31 15.64 -8.83 5.21
C GLY A 31 14.91 -9.05 6.53
N GLU A 32 13.85 -8.27 6.77
CA GLU A 32 13.04 -8.37 7.99
C GLU A 32 11.56 -8.30 7.67
N ALA A 33 10.75 -9.11 8.36
CA ALA A 33 9.30 -9.10 8.24
C ALA A 33 8.66 -9.15 9.63
N PHE A 34 8.01 -8.06 10.01
CA PHE A 34 7.28 -7.89 11.26
C PHE A 34 5.81 -8.27 11.10
N GLU A 35 5.16 -8.67 12.19
CA GLU A 35 3.79 -9.17 12.18
C GLU A 35 2.91 -8.37 13.15
N ALA A 36 1.76 -7.93 12.67
CA ALA A 36 0.69 -7.32 13.46
C ALA A 36 -0.64 -8.07 13.21
N ALA A 37 -1.41 -8.29 14.26
CA ALA A 37 -2.74 -8.88 14.20
C ALA A 37 -3.83 -7.85 13.87
N ASP A 38 -3.57 -6.56 14.08
CA ASP A 38 -4.52 -5.47 13.87
C ASP A 38 -3.82 -4.13 13.60
N GLY A 39 -4.61 -3.11 13.25
CA GLY A 39 -4.11 -1.77 12.96
C GLY A 39 -3.43 -1.07 14.14
N GLN A 40 -3.86 -1.31 15.38
CA GLN A 40 -3.26 -0.68 16.56
C GLN A 40 -1.85 -1.22 16.81
N GLN A 41 -1.68 -2.54 16.76
CA GLN A 41 -0.37 -3.18 16.83
C GLN A 41 0.51 -2.73 15.66
N ALA A 42 -0.06 -2.63 14.45
CA ALA A 42 0.64 -2.15 13.27
C ALA A 42 1.23 -0.75 13.50
N PHE A 43 0.45 0.23 13.97
CA PHE A 43 0.98 1.58 14.26
C PHE A 43 2.09 1.59 15.31
N GLY A 44 2.05 0.70 16.30
CA GLY A 44 3.14 0.52 17.26
C GLY A 44 4.43 0.05 16.58
N LEU A 45 4.33 -0.94 15.70
CA LEU A 45 5.47 -1.48 14.95
C LEU A 45 6.00 -0.50 13.89
N LEU A 46 5.14 0.24 13.22
CA LEU A 46 5.52 1.29 12.27
C LEU A 46 6.44 2.32 12.92
N ARG A 47 6.09 2.81 14.11
CA ARG A 47 6.91 3.77 14.87
C ARG A 47 8.27 3.21 15.28
N ARG A 48 8.31 1.92 15.64
CA ARG A 48 9.52 1.29 16.19
C ARG A 48 10.48 0.82 15.11
N HIS A 49 9.98 0.21 14.05
CA HIS A 49 10.79 -0.54 13.09
C HIS A 49 10.97 0.16 11.76
N LYS A 50 10.11 1.14 11.43
CA LYS A 50 10.13 1.89 10.17
C LYS A 50 10.27 0.97 8.94
N PRO A 51 9.29 0.09 8.70
CA PRO A 51 9.32 -0.78 7.53
C PRO A 51 9.27 0.04 6.23
N ASP A 52 9.78 -0.52 5.14
CA ASP A 52 9.78 0.10 3.81
C ASP A 52 8.46 -0.11 3.07
N PHE A 53 7.66 -1.11 3.46
CA PHE A 53 6.29 -1.30 2.98
C PHE A 53 5.45 -2.12 3.96
N VAL A 54 4.14 -2.05 3.79
CA VAL A 54 3.18 -2.86 4.55
C VAL A 54 2.31 -3.71 3.62
N LEU A 55 2.13 -4.97 4.00
CA LEU A 55 1.05 -5.82 3.51
C LEU A 55 -0.09 -5.74 4.54
N THR A 56 -1.29 -5.36 4.12
CA THR A 56 -2.46 -5.34 5.01
C THR A 56 -3.59 -6.16 4.42
N ASP A 57 -4.26 -6.97 5.22
CA ASP A 57 -5.54 -7.53 4.81
C ASP A 57 -6.61 -6.44 4.77
N LEU A 58 -7.59 -6.61 3.89
CA LEU A 58 -8.73 -5.70 3.79
C LEU A 58 -9.68 -5.89 4.96
N THR A 59 -9.99 -7.14 5.31
CA THR A 59 -11.07 -7.49 6.25
C THR A 59 -10.48 -7.90 7.58
N MET A 60 -10.26 -6.91 8.45
CA MET A 60 -9.73 -7.12 9.81
C MET A 60 -10.61 -6.45 10.85
N THR A 61 -10.49 -6.88 12.10
CA THR A 61 -11.13 -6.25 13.26
C THR A 61 -10.10 -5.87 14.32
N PRO A 62 -10.34 -4.82 15.12
CA PRO A 62 -11.48 -3.89 15.07
C PRO A 62 -11.39 -2.84 13.95
N MET A 63 -10.22 -2.73 13.30
CA MET A 63 -9.95 -1.77 12.25
C MET A 63 -9.67 -2.51 10.94
N ASP A 64 -10.43 -2.21 9.90
CA ASP A 64 -10.24 -2.79 8.58
C ASP A 64 -9.03 -2.15 7.85
N GLY A 65 -8.56 -2.80 6.78
CA GLY A 65 -7.37 -2.33 6.05
C GLY A 65 -7.57 -0.97 5.37
N ILE A 66 -8.80 -0.60 5.02
CA ILE A 66 -9.13 0.68 4.38
C ILE A 66 -9.04 1.80 5.41
N ALA A 67 -9.60 1.61 6.60
CA ALA A 67 -9.51 2.51 7.73
C ALA A 67 -8.05 2.68 8.17
N PHE A 68 -7.31 1.57 8.32
CA PHE A 68 -5.88 1.60 8.62
C PHE A 68 -5.09 2.43 7.59
N THR A 69 -5.33 2.20 6.29
CA THR A 69 -4.65 2.97 5.23
C THR A 69 -5.02 4.44 5.30
N ARG A 70 -6.29 4.78 5.49
CA ARG A 70 -6.74 6.17 5.60
C ARG A 70 -6.04 6.87 6.77
N ASP A 71 -6.01 6.25 7.95
CA ASP A 71 -5.35 6.79 9.12
C ASP A 71 -3.84 6.96 8.89
N LEU A 72 -3.19 5.99 8.24
CA LEU A 72 -1.79 6.11 7.83
C LEU A 72 -1.57 7.32 6.91
N ARG A 73 -2.50 7.63 6.01
CA ARG A 73 -2.36 8.78 5.09
C ARG A 73 -2.67 10.13 5.74
N THR A 74 -3.66 10.20 6.64
CA THR A 74 -4.25 11.49 7.05
C THR A 74 -4.19 11.79 8.54
N ALA A 75 -3.93 10.81 9.41
CA ALA A 75 -3.88 11.07 10.85
C ALA A 75 -2.70 11.99 11.20
N ALA A 76 -2.93 12.96 12.08
CA ALA A 76 -1.91 13.93 12.50
C ALA A 76 -0.69 13.28 13.18
N ASN A 77 -0.89 12.10 13.79
CA ASN A 77 0.15 11.30 14.44
C ASN A 77 0.60 10.10 13.59
N SER A 78 0.33 10.13 12.28
CA SER A 78 0.78 9.07 11.37
C SER A 78 2.31 8.97 11.39
N PRO A 79 2.87 7.76 11.54
CA PRO A 79 4.32 7.57 11.60
C PRO A 79 5.01 7.75 10.25
N ASP A 80 4.31 7.43 9.16
CA ASP A 80 4.83 7.56 7.79
C ASP A 80 3.66 7.60 6.79
N PRO A 81 3.22 8.82 6.41
CA PRO A 81 2.17 8.99 5.41
C PRO A 81 2.53 8.50 4.00
N PHE A 82 3.81 8.30 3.67
CA PHE A 82 4.26 7.93 2.33
C PHE A 82 4.52 6.42 2.20
N LEU A 83 4.48 5.67 3.30
CA LEU A 83 4.73 4.23 3.31
C LEU A 83 3.88 3.47 2.27
N PRO A 84 4.48 2.74 1.33
CA PRO A 84 3.76 1.92 0.38
C PRO A 84 2.87 0.87 1.07
N VAL A 85 1.60 0.81 0.66
CA VAL A 85 0.61 -0.14 1.18
C VAL A 85 0.20 -1.09 0.07
N ILE A 86 0.44 -2.38 0.26
CA ILE A 86 -0.11 -3.45 -0.58
C ILE A 86 -1.29 -4.06 0.18
N MET A 87 -2.50 -3.80 -0.31
CA MET A 87 -3.71 -4.37 0.28
C MET A 87 -3.99 -5.74 -0.31
N ILE A 88 -4.24 -6.71 0.55
CA ILE A 88 -4.60 -8.07 0.20
C ILE A 88 -6.10 -8.25 0.49
N SER A 89 -6.86 -8.84 -0.44
CA SER A 89 -8.29 -9.05 -0.22
C SER A 89 -8.84 -10.30 -0.90
N GLY A 90 -9.75 -10.99 -0.22
CA GLY A 90 -10.62 -11.99 -0.84
C GLY A 90 -11.79 -11.40 -1.63
N HIS A 91 -12.10 -10.10 -1.44
CA HIS A 91 -13.23 -9.43 -2.08
C HIS A 91 -12.74 -8.45 -3.14
N THR A 92 -12.98 -8.77 -4.41
CA THR A 92 -12.50 -7.99 -5.57
C THR A 92 -13.60 -7.14 -6.21
N GLU A 93 -14.71 -6.93 -5.50
CA GLU A 93 -15.81 -6.07 -5.94
C GLU A 93 -15.31 -4.66 -6.25
N ARG A 94 -15.80 -4.07 -7.35
CA ARG A 94 -15.39 -2.74 -7.82
C ARG A 94 -15.51 -1.67 -6.73
N ALA A 95 -16.54 -1.74 -5.89
CA ALA A 95 -16.75 -0.78 -4.81
C ALA A 95 -15.62 -0.81 -3.78
N ARG A 96 -15.18 -2.00 -3.35
CA ARG A 96 -14.08 -2.17 -2.38
C ARG A 96 -12.74 -1.76 -2.97
N VAL A 97 -12.47 -2.11 -4.23
CA VAL A 97 -11.26 -1.68 -4.93
C VAL A 97 -11.21 -0.15 -5.06
N THR A 98 -12.35 0.48 -5.35
CA THR A 98 -12.46 1.94 -5.44
C THR A 98 -12.22 2.58 -4.08
N ALA A 99 -12.87 2.09 -3.01
CA ALA A 99 -12.67 2.58 -1.65
C ALA A 99 -11.22 2.43 -1.17
N ALA A 100 -10.56 1.30 -1.47
CA ALA A 100 -9.15 1.09 -1.17
C ALA A 100 -8.23 2.08 -1.91
N ARG A 101 -8.48 2.30 -3.21
CA ARG A 101 -7.77 3.31 -4.00
C ARG A 101 -7.96 4.71 -3.44
N ASP A 102 -9.18 5.04 -3.03
CA ASP A 102 -9.52 6.35 -2.45
C ASP A 102 -8.92 6.56 -1.07
N ALA A 103 -8.70 5.49 -0.30
CA ALA A 103 -7.96 5.55 0.96
C ALA A 103 -6.44 5.73 0.77
N GLY A 104 -5.91 5.62 -0.45
CA GLY A 104 -4.48 5.80 -0.72
C GLY A 104 -3.65 4.52 -0.66
N VAL A 105 -4.28 3.36 -0.93
CA VAL A 105 -3.55 2.10 -1.15
C VAL A 105 -2.63 2.22 -2.36
N THR A 106 -1.42 1.68 -2.24
CA THR A 106 -0.45 1.63 -3.33
C THR A 106 -0.81 0.52 -4.28
N GLU A 107 -0.70 -0.74 -3.88
CA GLU A 107 -1.05 -1.86 -4.75
C GLU A 107 -2.13 -2.74 -4.13
N PHE A 108 -2.84 -3.47 -4.98
CA PHE A 108 -3.90 -4.38 -4.56
C PHE A 108 -3.58 -5.80 -5.03
N LEU A 109 -3.81 -6.77 -4.16
CA LEU A 109 -3.55 -8.19 -4.42
C LEU A 109 -4.78 -9.01 -4.02
N ALA A 110 -5.34 -9.75 -4.98
CA ALA A 110 -6.45 -10.66 -4.70
C ALA A 110 -5.95 -11.95 -4.06
N LYS A 111 -6.68 -12.47 -3.05
CA LYS A 111 -6.53 -13.84 -2.57
C LYS A 111 -7.09 -14.80 -3.66
N PRO A 112 -6.48 -15.98 -3.89
CA PRO A 112 -5.33 -16.55 -3.19
C PRO A 112 -4.00 -15.88 -3.53
N VAL A 113 -3.17 -15.66 -2.50
CA VAL A 113 -1.83 -15.10 -2.65
C VAL A 113 -0.87 -16.19 -3.12
N THR A 114 -0.06 -15.89 -4.12
CA THR A 114 1.00 -16.75 -4.63
C THR A 114 2.34 -16.04 -4.51
N ALA A 115 3.44 -16.78 -4.39
CA ALA A 115 4.77 -16.15 -4.36
C ALA A 115 4.99 -15.21 -5.55
N ARG A 116 4.56 -15.63 -6.75
CA ARG A 116 4.68 -14.83 -7.97
C ARG A 116 3.87 -13.53 -7.91
N ASN A 117 2.61 -13.58 -7.52
CA ASN A 117 1.77 -12.37 -7.54
C ASN A 117 2.19 -11.36 -6.46
N LEU A 118 2.62 -11.83 -5.29
CA LEU A 118 3.16 -10.98 -4.24
C LEU A 118 4.49 -10.34 -4.66
N PHE A 119 5.41 -11.12 -5.23
CA PHE A 119 6.68 -10.61 -5.76
C PHE A 119 6.47 -9.50 -6.79
N LEU A 120 5.53 -9.67 -7.73
CA LEU A 120 5.25 -8.65 -8.75
C LEU A 120 4.76 -7.34 -8.14
N ARG A 121 3.98 -7.37 -7.05
CA ARG A 121 3.51 -6.15 -6.38
C ARG A 121 4.63 -5.47 -5.60
N ILE A 122 5.49 -6.23 -4.94
CA ILE A 122 6.66 -5.71 -4.24
C ILE A 122 7.63 -5.06 -5.24
N ALA A 123 7.93 -5.75 -6.34
CA ALA A 123 8.77 -5.21 -7.41
C ALA A 123 8.21 -3.90 -7.98
N GLU A 124 6.89 -3.80 -8.18
CA GLU A 124 6.27 -2.57 -8.66
C GLU A 124 6.50 -1.38 -7.70
N ILE A 125 6.29 -1.57 -6.39
CA ILE A 125 6.45 -0.47 -5.43
C ILE A 125 7.92 -0.10 -5.15
N VAL A 126 8.84 -1.06 -5.28
CA VAL A 126 10.28 -0.84 -5.02
C VAL A 126 10.98 -0.28 -6.24
N GLU A 127 10.70 -0.84 -7.42
CA GLU A 127 11.43 -0.50 -8.65
C GLU A 127 10.78 0.64 -9.43
N ARG A 128 9.46 0.83 -9.27
CA ARG A 128 8.67 1.83 -9.99
C ARG A 128 7.77 2.61 -9.03
N PRO A 129 8.35 3.26 -8.00
CA PRO A 129 7.57 4.00 -7.03
C PRO A 129 6.75 5.08 -7.73
N ARG A 130 5.46 5.13 -7.42
CA ARG A 130 4.57 6.19 -7.91
C ARG A 130 4.69 7.41 -7.00
N PRO A 131 4.73 8.64 -7.57
CA PRO A 131 4.73 9.86 -6.77
C PRO A 131 3.44 9.94 -5.95
N PHE A 132 3.53 10.52 -4.76
CA PHE A 132 2.35 10.78 -3.94
C PHE A 132 1.75 12.13 -4.30
N VAL A 133 0.42 12.20 -4.29
CA VAL A 133 -0.35 13.39 -4.63
C VAL A 133 -1.26 13.74 -3.46
N ARG A 134 -1.31 15.03 -3.13
CA ARG A 134 -2.27 15.59 -2.18
C ARG A 134 -3.28 16.45 -2.96
N CYS A 135 -4.57 16.16 -2.82
CA CYS A 135 -5.62 16.92 -3.50
C CYS A 135 -6.91 16.87 -2.66
N GLY A 136 -7.31 18.01 -2.08
CA GLY A 136 -8.44 18.05 -1.15
C GLY A 136 -8.20 17.12 0.04
N GLU A 137 -9.16 16.22 0.27
CA GLU A 137 -9.09 15.19 1.33
C GLU A 137 -8.26 13.97 0.94
N TYR A 138 -7.86 13.84 -0.33
CA TYR A 138 -7.07 12.70 -0.79
C TYR A 138 -5.58 12.92 -0.57
N PHE A 139 -4.94 11.90 0.01
CA PHE A 139 -3.49 11.76 0.02
C PHE A 139 -3.11 10.31 -0.29
N GLY A 140 -2.30 10.09 -1.32
CA GLY A 140 -1.89 8.75 -1.73
C GLY A 140 -1.14 8.76 -3.05
N PRO A 141 -0.76 7.58 -3.57
CA PRO A 141 0.00 7.47 -4.81
C PRO A 141 -0.82 7.92 -6.01
N ASP A 142 -0.15 8.50 -7.01
CA ASP A 142 -0.80 8.92 -8.25
C ASP A 142 -1.59 7.73 -8.82
N ARG A 143 -2.87 7.99 -9.03
CA ARG A 143 -3.83 6.98 -9.47
C ARG A 143 -3.66 6.63 -10.95
N ARG A 144 -2.89 7.42 -11.71
CA ARG A 144 -2.55 7.16 -13.12
C ARG A 144 -1.50 6.04 -13.18
N ARG A 145 -1.88 4.87 -13.72
CA ARG A 145 -0.95 3.75 -13.95
C ARG A 145 -0.18 3.86 -15.27
N HIS A 146 -0.70 4.61 -16.23
CA HIS A 146 -0.01 4.96 -17.47
C HIS A 146 0.16 6.47 -17.51
N ASN A 147 1.40 6.92 -17.49
CA ASN A 147 1.74 8.32 -17.78
C ASN A 147 1.84 8.46 -19.30
N ASP A 148 0.70 8.43 -19.98
CA ASP A 148 0.67 8.71 -21.41
C ASP A 148 0.67 10.23 -21.57
N ALA A 149 1.87 10.80 -21.77
CA ALA A 149 2.06 12.25 -21.88
C ALA A 149 1.15 12.88 -22.94
N PHE A 150 0.73 12.08 -23.93
CA PHE A 150 -0.11 12.46 -25.07
C PHE A 150 -1.60 12.16 -24.88
N TYR A 151 -2.05 11.69 -23.72
CA TYR A 151 -3.48 11.46 -23.49
C TYR A 151 -4.24 12.79 -23.52
N ASN A 152 -5.03 13.02 -24.57
CA ASN A 152 -5.88 14.20 -24.78
C ASN A 152 -7.37 13.88 -24.54
N GLY A 153 -7.68 12.93 -23.67
CA GLY A 153 -9.06 12.57 -23.36
C GLY A 153 -9.77 13.61 -22.48
N PRO A 154 -11.11 13.58 -22.42
CA PRO A 154 -11.95 14.57 -21.73
C PRO A 154 -11.74 14.65 -20.21
N TRP A 155 -10.97 13.74 -19.62
CA TRP A 155 -10.68 13.67 -18.18
C TRP A 155 -9.28 14.20 -17.81
N ARG A 156 -8.59 14.88 -18.74
CA ARG A 156 -7.38 15.66 -18.43
C ARG A 156 -7.83 17.00 -17.84
N ARG A 157 -7.36 17.35 -16.64
CA ARG A 157 -7.71 18.65 -16.03
C ARG A 157 -7.12 19.75 -16.91
N GLU A 158 -7.91 20.78 -17.24
CA GLU A 158 -7.42 21.95 -17.97
C GLU A 158 -6.24 22.63 -17.22
N GLU A 159 -6.30 22.66 -15.88
CA GLU A 159 -5.27 23.24 -15.01
C GLU A 159 -3.93 22.48 -15.02
N ASP A 160 -3.89 21.21 -15.41
CA ASP A 160 -2.63 20.44 -15.51
C ASP A 160 -1.72 20.98 -16.64
N ARG A 161 -2.22 21.83 -17.54
CA ARG A 161 -1.40 22.53 -18.55
C ARG A 161 -0.67 23.76 -17.97
N GLU A 162 -1.18 24.34 -16.90
CA GLU A 162 -0.71 25.63 -16.37
C GLU A 162 -0.02 25.50 -15.00
N ARG A 163 -0.31 24.42 -14.26
CA ARG A 163 0.33 24.16 -12.95
C ARG A 163 1.44 23.15 -13.11
N ASN A 164 2.67 23.59 -12.85
CA ASN A 164 3.72 22.71 -12.31
C ASN A 164 3.13 22.06 -11.05
N VAL A 165 2.55 20.87 -11.18
CA VAL A 165 2.08 20.07 -10.05
C VAL A 165 3.29 19.89 -9.14
N ALA A 166 3.22 20.43 -7.92
CA ALA A 166 4.22 20.19 -6.91
C ALA A 166 4.14 18.70 -6.54
N MET A 167 4.93 17.89 -7.25
CA MET A 167 5.25 16.53 -6.85
C MET A 167 5.99 16.64 -5.51
N VAL A 168 5.52 15.92 -4.50
CA VAL A 168 6.17 15.81 -3.19
C VAL A 168 6.79 14.44 -3.09
#